data_AF-A0A1A3SJ25-F1
#
_entry.id   AF-A0A1A3SJ25-F1
#
_cell.length_a   1.000
_cell.length_b   1.000
_cell.length_c   1.000
_cell.angle_alpha   90.00
_cell.angle_beta   90.00
_cell.angle_gamma   90.00
#
_symmetry.space_group_name_H-M   'P 1'
#
loop_
_entity.id
_entity.type
_entity.pdbx_description
1 polymer ?
#
loop_
_entity_poly.entity_id
_entity_poly.type
_entity_poly.pdbx_seq_one_letter_code
_entity_poly.pdbx_strand_id
1 'polypeptide(L)'
;MPNFILNYLADRMEMAHSIEGRVPFLDHRVAEAAPRVPVNMKVKGIREKHVLREATKDVLIPEVYDRQKHPFTTPPTRNSNDPMLEFYRDTFTSQAAKDQPIFDMKKVSTALDQLLEVPDDQRIAVEGSLQRGRASW
;
A
#
# COMPACT_ATOMS: atom_id res chain seq x y z
N MET A 1 -5.87 -7.32 -6.07
CA MET A 1 -5.63 -5.94 -5.59
C MET A 1 -6.83 -5.30 -4.88
N PRO A 2 -8.11 -5.48 -5.30
CA PRO A 2 -9.26 -4.88 -4.61
C PRO A 2 -9.37 -5.33 -3.14
N ASN A 3 -9.16 -6.63 -2.88
CA ASN A 3 -9.19 -7.18 -1.53
C ASN A 3 -8.19 -6.50 -0.59
N PHE A 4 -6.98 -6.14 -1.05
CA PHE A 4 -6.01 -5.48 -0.17
C PHE A 4 -6.53 -4.12 0.32
N ILE A 5 -6.97 -3.26 -0.61
CA ILE A 5 -7.36 -1.89 -0.30
C ILE A 5 -8.71 -1.86 0.42
N LEU A 6 -9.71 -2.60 -0.05
CA LEU A 6 -11.06 -2.52 0.51
C LEU A 6 -11.21 -3.32 1.79
N ASN A 7 -10.56 -4.47 1.90
CA ASN A 7 -10.71 -5.33 3.07
C ASN A 7 -9.73 -4.96 4.19
N TYR A 8 -8.43 -4.87 3.89
CA TYR A 8 -7.39 -4.70 4.91
C TYR A 8 -7.11 -3.24 5.27
N LEU A 9 -7.27 -2.29 4.35
CA LEU A 9 -7.00 -0.88 4.61
C LEU A 9 -8.26 -0.05 4.94
N ALA A 10 -9.45 -0.55 4.60
CA ALA A 10 -10.71 0.12 4.86
C ALA A 10 -11.60 -0.72 5.78
N ASP A 11 -12.54 -1.49 5.22
CA ASP A 11 -13.68 -2.11 5.92
C ASP A 11 -13.34 -2.76 7.26
N ARG A 12 -12.33 -3.65 7.31
CA ARG A 12 -11.98 -4.34 8.57
C ARG A 12 -11.39 -3.40 9.63
N MET A 13 -10.60 -2.42 9.21
CA MET A 13 -10.00 -1.45 10.12
C MET A 13 -11.07 -0.49 10.67
N GLU A 14 -11.97 -0.03 9.81
CA GLU A 14 -13.06 0.87 10.19
C GLU A 14 -14.05 0.18 11.14
N MET A 15 -14.52 -1.02 10.77
CA MET A 15 -15.49 -1.78 11.56
C MET A 15 -14.92 -2.27 12.90
N ALA A 16 -13.60 -2.55 12.98
CA ALA A 16 -12.94 -2.87 14.25
C ALA A 16 -13.04 -1.72 15.27
N HIS A 17 -13.25 -0.49 14.80
CA HIS A 17 -13.41 0.70 15.61
C HIS A 17 -14.83 1.29 15.57
N SER A 18 -15.82 0.52 15.09
CA SER A 18 -17.21 0.97 14.92
C SER A 18 -17.36 2.24 14.06
N ILE A 19 -16.48 2.41 13.08
CA ILE A 19 -16.50 3.50 12.10
C ILE A 19 -17.09 2.96 10.80
N GLU A 20 -18.02 3.70 10.19
CA GLU A 20 -18.54 3.41 8.85
C GLU A 20 -17.84 4.35 7.84
N GLY A 21 -16.83 3.86 7.12
CA GLY A 21 -16.27 4.59 6.00
C GLY A 21 -17.12 4.42 4.74
N ARG A 22 -17.22 5.50 3.96
CA ARG A 22 -17.88 5.47 2.65
C ARG A 22 -16.85 5.56 1.54
N VAL A 23 -17.14 4.87 0.44
CA VAL A 23 -16.26 4.76 -0.73
C VAL A 23 -16.93 5.39 -1.98
N PRO A 24 -17.07 6.73 -2.07
CA PRO A 24 -17.84 7.39 -3.14
C PRO A 24 -17.41 7.02 -4.57
N PHE A 25 -16.13 6.71 -4.79
CA PHE A 25 -15.64 6.30 -6.11
C PHE A 25 -16.09 4.90 -6.55
N LEU A 26 -16.65 4.09 -5.63
CA LEU A 26 -17.26 2.80 -5.91
C LEU A 26 -18.78 2.87 -6.07
N ASP A 27 -19.36 4.07 -6.07
CA ASP A 27 -20.78 4.23 -6.42
C ASP A 27 -21.05 3.71 -7.84
N HIS A 28 -22.18 3.03 -8.01
CA HIS A 28 -22.58 2.42 -9.28
C HIS A 28 -22.65 3.42 -10.43
N ARG A 29 -23.12 4.67 -10.20
CA ARG A 29 -23.22 5.69 -11.26
C ARG A 29 -21.85 6.14 -11.72
N VAL A 30 -20.89 6.25 -10.79
CA VAL A 30 -19.49 6.54 -11.10
C VAL A 30 -18.86 5.38 -11.86
N ALA A 31 -19.10 4.15 -11.42
CA ALA A 31 -18.59 2.93 -12.06
C ALA A 31 -19.15 2.73 -13.48
N GLU A 32 -20.40 3.11 -13.73
CA GLU A 32 -21.04 3.07 -15.05
C GLU A 32 -20.55 4.20 -15.98
N ALA A 33 -20.19 5.36 -15.42
CA ALA A 33 -19.69 6.50 -16.17
C ALA A 33 -18.21 6.34 -16.57
N ALA A 34 -17.37 5.77 -15.70
CA ALA A 34 -15.93 5.67 -15.89
C ALA A 34 -15.49 4.96 -17.20
N PRO A 35 -16.15 3.88 -17.67
CA PRO A 35 -15.84 3.25 -18.95
C PRO A 35 -16.08 4.16 -20.15
N ARG A 36 -17.07 5.06 -20.09
CA ARG A 36 -17.46 5.96 -21.18
C ARG A 36 -16.45 7.08 -21.44
N VAL A 37 -15.55 7.33 -20.49
CA VAL A 37 -14.52 8.36 -20.63
C VAL A 37 -13.46 7.91 -21.66
N PRO A 38 -13.10 8.74 -22.64
CA PRO A 38 -12.01 8.47 -23.58
C PRO A 38 -10.69 8.14 -22.88
N VAL A 39 -9.92 7.19 -23.41
CA VAL A 39 -8.68 6.71 -22.77
C VAL A 39 -7.65 7.83 -22.61
N ASN A 40 -7.52 8.71 -23.60
CA ASN A 40 -6.64 9.90 -23.57
C ASN A 40 -7.03 10.94 -22.50
N MET A 41 -8.23 10.85 -21.92
CA MET A 41 -8.66 11.66 -20.79
C MET A 41 -8.44 10.96 -19.45
N LYS A 42 -8.29 9.63 -19.43
CA LYS A 42 -7.92 8.88 -18.21
C LYS A 42 -6.45 9.13 -17.87
N VAL A 43 -5.60 9.16 -18.90
CA VAL A 43 -4.16 9.46 -18.82
C VAL A 43 -3.77 10.39 -19.96
N LYS A 44 -3.11 11.50 -19.63
CA LYS A 44 -2.61 12.47 -20.63
C LYS A 44 -1.10 12.64 -20.46
N GLY A 45 -0.33 12.11 -21.42
CA GLY A 45 1.12 11.97 -21.28
C GLY A 45 1.46 11.03 -20.12
N ILE A 46 2.24 11.50 -19.16
CA ILE A 46 2.56 10.77 -17.91
C ILE A 46 1.58 11.08 -16.76
N ARG A 47 0.60 11.96 -16.98
CA ARG A 47 -0.30 12.45 -15.92
C ARG A 47 -1.56 11.59 -15.84
N GLU A 48 -1.62 10.78 -14.79
CA GLU A 48 -2.79 9.94 -14.47
C GLU A 48 -3.96 10.77 -13.89
N LYS A 49 -5.16 10.17 -13.94
CA LYS A 49 -6.41 10.74 -13.41
C LYS A 49 -6.73 12.10 -14.00
N HIS A 50 -6.35 12.35 -15.26
CA HIS A 50 -6.43 13.68 -15.87
C HIS A 50 -7.86 14.23 -15.84
N VAL A 51 -8.85 13.46 -16.30
CA VAL A 51 -10.27 13.85 -16.25
C VAL A 51 -10.75 14.22 -14.83
N LEU A 52 -10.32 13.50 -13.81
CA LEU A 52 -10.71 13.77 -12.42
C LEU A 52 -10.07 15.06 -11.93
N ARG A 53 -8.78 15.28 -12.26
CA ARG A 53 -8.07 16.50 -11.88
C ARG A 53 -8.69 17.74 -12.51
N GLU A 54 -9.03 17.68 -13.80
CA GLU A 54 -9.71 18.80 -14.47
C GLU A 54 -11.10 19.04 -13.89
N ALA A 55 -11.87 17.98 -13.61
CA ALA A 55 -13.21 18.09 -13.04
C ALA A 55 -13.24 18.69 -11.61
N THR A 56 -12.13 18.60 -10.87
CA THR A 56 -12.01 19.13 -9.50
C THR A 56 -11.07 20.33 -9.40
N LYS A 57 -10.60 20.88 -10.52
CA LYS A 57 -9.57 21.91 -10.53
C LYS A 57 -9.95 23.15 -9.71
N ASP A 58 -11.23 23.51 -9.73
CA ASP A 58 -11.74 24.72 -9.07
C ASP A 58 -11.87 24.57 -7.53
N VAL A 59 -11.73 23.35 -7.00
CA VAL A 59 -11.84 23.05 -5.56
C VAL A 59 -10.54 22.53 -4.94
N LEU A 60 -9.48 22.39 -5.74
CA LEU A 60 -8.17 21.92 -5.28
C LEU A 60 -7.17 23.07 -5.23
N ILE A 61 -6.32 23.07 -4.20
CA ILE A 61 -5.14 23.93 -4.19
C ILE A 61 -4.12 23.47 -5.26
N PRO A 62 -3.33 24.38 -5.86
CA PRO A 62 -2.38 24.04 -6.92
C PRO A 62 -1.43 22.90 -6.56
N GLU A 63 -0.98 22.85 -5.31
CA GLU A 63 -0.06 21.83 -4.81
C GLU A 63 -0.67 20.43 -4.90
N VAL A 64 -1.96 20.27 -4.56
CA VAL A 64 -2.66 18.98 -4.65
C VAL A 64 -2.99 18.65 -6.10
N TYR A 65 -3.35 19.66 -6.90
CA TYR A 65 -3.66 19.50 -8.30
C TYR A 65 -2.46 18.95 -9.09
N ASP A 66 -1.25 19.45 -8.83
CA ASP A 66 -0.02 19.04 -9.53
C ASP A 66 0.73 17.87 -8.86
N ARG A 67 0.31 17.45 -7.66
CA ARG A 67 0.92 16.30 -6.97
C ARG A 67 0.86 15.02 -7.79
N GLN A 68 1.98 14.32 -7.87
CA GLN A 68 2.04 12.98 -8.44
C GLN A 68 1.22 11.98 -7.61
N LYS A 69 0.70 10.93 -8.26
CA LYS A 69 -0.04 9.89 -7.56
C LYS A 69 0.95 9.10 -6.72
N HIS A 70 0.75 9.12 -5.41
CA HIS A 70 1.48 8.28 -4.48
C HIS A 70 0.55 7.15 -4.00
N PRO A 71 1.02 5.89 -3.99
CA PRO A 71 0.28 4.81 -3.37
C PRO A 71 0.17 5.08 -1.87
N PHE A 72 -0.94 4.64 -1.26
CA PHE A 72 -1.03 4.59 0.19
C PHE A 72 -0.16 3.41 0.67
N THR A 73 0.88 3.73 1.44
CA THR A 73 1.83 2.74 1.97
C THR A 73 2.00 2.94 3.47
N THR A 74 2.17 1.85 4.19
CA THR A 74 2.58 1.90 5.61
C THR A 74 3.94 2.59 5.71
N PRO A 75 4.17 3.45 6.72
CA PRO A 75 5.50 3.97 7.01
C PRO A 75 6.50 2.82 7.21
N PRO A 76 7.73 2.93 6.67
CA PRO A 76 8.72 1.89 6.84
C PRO A 76 9.27 1.90 8.28
N THR A 77 9.88 0.80 8.71
CA THR A 77 10.67 0.75 9.95
C THR A 77 11.73 1.83 9.95
N ARG A 78 11.91 2.50 11.08
CA ARG A 78 12.74 3.71 11.17
C ARG A 78 14.12 3.44 11.76
N ASN A 79 14.20 2.54 12.73
CA ASN A 79 15.42 2.27 13.48
C ASN A 79 15.36 0.88 14.13
N SER A 80 16.44 0.51 14.83
CA SER A 80 16.57 -0.80 15.49
C SER A 80 15.53 -1.06 16.58
N ASN A 81 14.95 0.00 17.14
CA ASN A 81 13.97 -0.05 18.23
C ASN A 81 12.56 0.21 17.72
N ASP A 82 12.33 0.07 16.41
CA ASP A 82 11.00 0.23 15.82
C ASP A 82 10.10 -0.94 16.22
N PRO A 83 8.89 -0.70 16.77
CA PRO A 83 7.97 -1.77 17.17
C PRO A 83 7.62 -2.73 16.04
N MET A 84 7.60 -2.26 14.79
CA MET A 84 7.36 -3.13 13.63
C MET A 84 8.52 -4.09 13.39
N LEU A 85 9.77 -3.64 13.61
CA LEU A 85 10.94 -4.49 13.47
C LEU A 85 11.00 -5.54 14.59
N GLU A 86 10.66 -5.15 15.82
CA GLU A 86 10.50 -6.08 16.94
C GLU A 86 9.43 -7.13 16.65
N PHE A 87 8.27 -6.71 16.15
CA PHE A 87 7.20 -7.62 15.74
C PHE A 87 7.64 -8.62 14.66
N TYR A 88 8.38 -8.16 13.64
CA TYR A 88 8.92 -9.07 12.62
C TYR A 88 9.89 -10.08 13.23
N ARG A 89 10.80 -9.64 14.10
CA ARG A 89 11.79 -10.51 14.76
C ARG A 89 11.11 -11.57 15.61
N ASP A 90 10.14 -11.18 16.43
CA ASP A 90 9.37 -12.11 17.25
C ASP A 90 8.61 -13.13 16.38
N THR A 91 7.91 -12.64 15.34
CA THR A 91 7.14 -13.49 14.43
C THR A 91 8.01 -14.52 13.71
N PHE A 92 9.14 -14.11 13.14
CA PHE A 92 10.00 -15.02 12.36
C PHE A 92 10.88 -15.94 13.21
N THR A 93 11.05 -15.66 14.51
CA THR A 93 11.75 -16.55 15.43
C THR A 93 10.82 -17.54 16.14
N SER A 94 9.50 -17.33 16.05
CA SER A 94 8.47 -18.20 16.61
C SER A 94 8.54 -19.64 16.08
N GLN A 95 8.02 -20.59 16.86
CA GLN A 95 7.95 -21.99 16.44
C GLN A 95 7.04 -22.15 15.21
N ALA A 96 5.91 -21.43 15.18
CA ALA A 96 4.97 -21.47 14.07
C ALA A 96 5.62 -21.07 12.73
N ALA A 97 6.58 -20.14 12.75
CA ALA A 97 7.36 -19.78 11.57
C ALA A 97 8.34 -20.90 11.18
N LYS A 98 9.07 -21.47 12.13
CA LYS A 98 10.02 -22.59 11.88
C LYS A 98 9.34 -23.83 11.32
N ASP A 99 8.08 -24.07 11.69
CA ASP A 99 7.29 -25.19 11.23
C ASP A 99 6.77 -25.00 9.79
N GLN A 100 6.90 -23.80 9.19
CA GLN A 100 6.48 -23.55 7.81
C GLN A 100 7.50 -24.12 6.81
N PRO A 101 7.09 -25.03 5.90
CA PRO A 101 8.01 -25.62 4.92
C PRO A 101 8.33 -24.67 3.75
N ILE A 102 7.70 -23.51 3.69
CA ILE A 102 7.74 -22.59 2.53
C ILE A 102 8.81 -21.50 2.63
N PHE A 103 9.46 -21.34 3.79
CA PHE A 103 10.42 -20.27 4.04
C PHE A 103 11.77 -20.80 4.55
N ASP A 104 12.84 -20.28 3.97
CA ASP A 104 14.20 -20.45 4.52
C ASP A 104 14.43 -19.41 5.61
N MET A 105 14.27 -19.83 6.87
CA MET A 105 14.34 -18.93 8.03
C MET A 105 15.69 -18.23 8.16
N LYS A 106 16.79 -18.83 7.69
CA LYS A 106 18.10 -18.15 7.70
C LYS A 106 18.09 -16.95 6.76
N LYS A 107 17.57 -17.12 5.55
CA LYS A 107 17.45 -16.03 4.57
C LYS A 107 16.49 -14.94 5.05
N VAL A 108 15.41 -15.32 5.73
CA VAL A 108 14.46 -14.36 6.30
C VAL A 108 15.12 -13.49 7.37
N SER A 109 15.85 -14.10 8.32
CA SER A 109 16.58 -13.35 9.35
C SER A 109 17.62 -12.40 8.76
N THR A 110 18.41 -12.89 7.78
CA THR A 110 19.39 -12.03 7.09
C THR A 110 18.73 -10.85 6.38
N ALA A 111 17.61 -11.07 5.69
CA ALA A 111 16.89 -10.00 5.02
C ALA A 111 16.33 -8.96 6.01
N LEU A 112 15.93 -9.40 7.20
CA LEU A 112 15.43 -8.51 8.25
C LEU A 112 16.55 -7.66 8.87
N ASP A 113 17.73 -8.23 9.06
CA ASP A 113 18.89 -7.50 9.61
C ASP A 113 19.42 -6.44 8.63
N GLN A 114 19.35 -6.72 7.33
CA GLN A 114 19.76 -5.78 6.28
C GLN A 114 18.74 -4.64 6.03
N LEU A 115 17.54 -4.73 6.62
CA LEU A 115 16.44 -3.80 6.31
C LEU A 115 16.76 -2.34 6.65
N LEU A 116 17.51 -2.13 7.74
CA LEU A 116 17.93 -0.80 8.18
C LEU A 116 19.17 -0.29 7.44
N GLU A 117 19.89 -1.15 6.73
CA GLU A 117 21.03 -0.77 5.89
C GLU A 117 20.58 -0.09 4.59
N VAL A 118 19.32 -0.32 4.21
CA VAL A 118 18.69 0.31 3.04
C VAL A 118 18.33 1.77 3.35
N PRO A 119 18.59 2.72 2.43
CA PRO A 119 18.12 4.10 2.52
C PRO A 119 16.61 4.21 2.75
N ASP A 120 16.16 5.20 3.54
CA ASP A 120 14.76 5.35 3.96
C ASP A 120 13.76 5.41 2.80
N ASP A 121 14.16 6.04 1.68
CA ASP A 121 13.35 6.17 0.46
C ASP A 121 13.13 4.82 -0.26
N GLN A 122 14.10 3.91 -0.14
CA GLN A 122 14.05 2.57 -0.71
C GLN A 122 13.47 1.53 0.26
N ARG A 123 13.56 1.78 1.57
CA ARG A 123 13.08 0.86 2.62
C ARG A 123 11.59 0.55 2.50
N ILE A 124 10.76 1.52 2.09
CA ILE A 124 9.31 1.31 1.83
C ILE A 124 9.08 0.22 0.77
N ALA A 125 9.87 0.23 -0.29
CA ALA A 125 9.74 -0.74 -1.37
C ALA A 125 10.20 -2.14 -0.93
N VAL A 126 11.31 -2.20 -0.19
CA VAL A 126 11.88 -3.45 0.34
C VAL A 126 10.97 -4.06 1.40
N GLU A 127 10.49 -3.30 2.37
CA GLU A 127 9.52 -3.76 3.37
C GLU A 127 8.20 -4.18 2.75
N GLY A 128 7.70 -3.40 1.80
CA GLY A 128 6.50 -3.77 1.06
C GLY A 128 6.66 -5.11 0.34
N SER A 129 7.87 -5.51 -0.05
CA SER A 129 8.13 -6.83 -0.63
C SER A 129 8.06 -7.96 0.41
N LEU A 130 8.57 -7.72 1.62
CA LEU A 130 8.46 -8.64 2.76
C LEU A 130 7.00 -8.84 3.19
N GLN A 131 6.24 -7.74 3.32
CA GLN A 131 4.83 -7.76 3.70
C GLN A 131 3.93 -8.42 2.64
N ARG A 132 4.29 -8.31 1.36
CA ARG A 132 3.50 -8.89 0.27
C ARG A 132 3.75 -10.36 0.01
N GLY A 133 4.66 -11.01 0.76
CA GLY A 133 4.88 -12.45 0.72
C GLY A 133 4.80 -13.00 -0.70
N ARG A 134 5.60 -12.45 -1.63
CA ARG A 134 5.69 -13.00 -2.98
C ARG A 134 6.49 -14.30 -2.85
N ALA A 135 5.82 -15.37 -2.46
CA ALA A 135 6.22 -16.71 -2.86
C ALA A 135 6.14 -16.72 -4.40
N SER A 136 7.27 -16.44 -5.04
CA SER A 136 7.46 -16.79 -6.44
C SER A 136 7.45 -18.32 -6.52
N TRP A 137 6.30 -18.85 -6.91
CA TRP A 137 6.23 -20.10 -7.66
C TRP A 137 6.13 -19.73 -9.15
#